data_AF-A0A1E3GPV6-F1
#
_entry.id   AF-A0A1E3GPV6-F1
#
_cell.length_a   1.000
_cell.length_b   1.000
_cell.length_c   1.000
_cell.angle_alpha   90.00
_cell.angle_beta   90.00
_cell.angle_gamma   90.00
#
_symmetry.space_group_name_H-M   'P 1'
#
loop_
_entity.id
_entity.type
_entity.pdbx_description
1 polymer ?
#
loop_
_entity_poly.entity_id
_entity_poly.type
_entity_poly.pdbx_seq_one_letter_code
_entity_poly.pdbx_strand_id
1 'polypeptide(L)'
;MTNFDKNFESTRLRMLAQQYSEIVKIKGQLIFCADDENRMSHGTWTLEETMIDQAKESGFKLHLIELLDNFISYRGQCNELPKKEGVVRFGDGELNIEWLPDGSSHLSK
;
A
#
# COMPACT_ATOMS: atom_id res chain seq x y z
N MET A 1 0.08 6.67 25.10
CA MET A 1 -0.70 5.79 24.21
C MET A 1 -1.36 6.67 23.18
N THR A 2 -0.85 6.70 21.96
CA THR A 2 -1.55 7.29 20.82
C THR A 2 -2.65 6.32 20.41
N ASN A 3 -3.89 6.78 20.42
CA ASN A 3 -4.99 5.98 19.86
C ASN A 3 -4.80 5.93 18.35
N PHE A 4 -4.74 4.72 17.79
CA PHE A 4 -4.70 4.52 16.36
C PHE A 4 -6.02 4.99 15.73
N ASP A 5 -5.94 5.90 14.75
CA ASP A 5 -7.09 6.34 13.97
C ASP A 5 -7.39 5.33 12.86
N LYS A 6 -8.46 4.56 13.06
CA LYS A 6 -8.91 3.51 12.12
C LYS A 6 -9.30 4.06 10.74
N ASN A 7 -9.56 5.36 10.60
CA ASN A 7 -9.93 5.98 9.33
C ASN A 7 -8.74 6.60 8.60
N PHE A 8 -7.57 6.68 9.23
CA PHE A 8 -6.39 7.33 8.65
C PHE A 8 -5.99 6.70 7.31
N GLU A 9 -5.90 5.37 7.29
CA GLU A 9 -5.46 4.61 6.13
C GLU A 9 -6.47 4.71 4.99
N SER A 10 -7.73 4.34 5.25
CA SER A 10 -8.81 4.37 4.25
C SER A 10 -9.04 5.77 3.68
N THR A 11 -8.93 6.82 4.49
CA THR A 11 -9.06 8.20 4.02
C THR A 11 -7.96 8.58 3.05
N ARG A 12 -6.70 8.25 3.36
CA ARG A 12 -5.57 8.62 2.49
C ARG A 12 -5.53 7.77 1.21
N LEU A 13 -5.92 6.51 1.27
CA LEU A 13 -6.06 5.68 0.08
C LEU A 13 -7.13 6.24 -0.87
N ARG A 14 -8.27 6.69 -0.33
CA ARG A 14 -9.30 7.36 -1.11
C ARG A 14 -8.80 8.67 -1.74
N MET A 15 -8.02 9.47 -1.03
CA MET A 15 -7.42 10.69 -1.59
C MET A 15 -6.44 10.36 -2.73
N LEU A 16 -5.61 9.32 -2.57
CA LEU A 16 -4.70 8.87 -3.61
C LEU A 16 -5.47 8.32 -4.83
N ALA A 17 -6.54 7.57 -4.60
CA ALA A 17 -7.42 7.07 -5.66
C ALA A 17 -8.08 8.21 -6.45
N GLN A 18 -8.49 9.29 -5.79
CA GLN A 18 -9.02 10.48 -6.46
C GLN A 18 -7.96 11.18 -7.32
N GLN A 19 -6.73 11.31 -6.81
CA GLN A 19 -5.61 11.90 -7.55
C GLN A 19 -5.26 11.08 -8.81
N TYR A 20 -5.39 9.75 -8.72
CA TYR A 20 -5.04 8.80 -9.77
C TYR A 20 -6.24 8.06 -10.34
N SER A 21 -7.37 8.76 -10.49
CA SER A 21 -8.67 8.18 -10.84
C SER A 21 -8.66 7.31 -12.11
N GLU A 22 -7.90 7.68 -13.13
CA GLU A 22 -7.79 6.87 -14.35
C GLU A 22 -6.96 5.60 -14.13
N ILE A 23 -5.97 5.63 -13.24
CA ILE A 23 -5.09 4.49 -12.96
C ILE A 23 -5.78 3.48 -12.05
N VAL A 24 -6.49 3.94 -11.02
CA VAL A 24 -7.19 3.04 -10.07
C VAL A 24 -8.42 2.36 -10.67
N LYS A 25 -8.84 2.72 -11.89
CA LYS A 25 -9.83 1.92 -12.66
C LYS A 25 -9.25 0.60 -13.16
N ILE A 26 -7.93 0.54 -13.37
CA ILE A 26 -7.25 -0.66 -13.83
C ILE A 26 -7.00 -1.60 -12.66
N LYS A 27 -7.13 -2.90 -12.92
CA LYS A 27 -6.86 -3.93 -11.93
C LYS A 27 -5.35 -4.11 -11.75
N GLY A 28 -4.92 -4.02 -10.49
CA GLY A 28 -3.56 -4.28 -10.11
C GLY A 28 -3.43 -4.53 -8.61
N GLN A 29 -2.27 -5.01 -8.21
CA GLN A 29 -1.93 -5.18 -6.80
C GLN A 29 -0.45 -4.90 -6.54
N LEU A 30 -0.18 -4.51 -5.30
CA LEU A 30 1.14 -4.41 -4.71
C LEU A 30 1.14 -5.24 -3.44
N ILE A 31 1.98 -6.27 -3.39
CA ILE A 31 2.29 -6.99 -2.16
C ILE A 31 3.55 -6.35 -1.58
N PHE A 32 3.53 -5.93 -0.32
CA PHE A 32 4.65 -5.25 0.33
C PHE A 32 5.07 -5.93 1.62
N CYS A 33 6.33 -5.73 1.98
CA CYS A 33 6.92 -6.14 3.24
C CYS A 33 7.78 -5.01 3.81
N ALA A 34 7.72 -4.82 5.12
CA ALA A 34 8.48 -3.83 5.88
C ALA A 34 9.63 -4.48 6.64
N ASP A 35 10.72 -3.74 6.83
CA ASP A 35 11.83 -4.12 7.70
C ASP A 35 11.53 -3.88 9.20
N ASP A 36 12.49 -4.22 10.05
CA ASP A 36 12.41 -4.03 11.50
C ASP A 36 12.30 -2.55 11.92
N GLU A 37 12.81 -1.62 11.11
CA GLU A 37 12.74 -0.18 11.32
C GLU A 37 11.37 0.41 10.94
N ASN A 38 10.39 -0.43 10.57
CA ASN A 38 9.04 -0.03 10.15
C ASN A 38 9.09 0.83 8.88
N ARG A 39 9.92 0.42 7.92
CA ARG A 39 10.00 1.00 6.58
C ARG A 39 9.75 -0.07 5.53
N MET A 40 9.11 0.29 4.44
CA MET A 40 8.90 -0.61 3.31
C MET A 40 10.26 -1.02 2.75
N SER A 41 10.52 -2.33 2.75
CA SER A 41 11.79 -2.89 2.30
C SER A 41 11.65 -3.53 0.92
N HIS A 42 10.55 -4.23 0.68
CA HIS A 42 10.30 -4.99 -0.55
C HIS A 42 8.87 -4.78 -1.02
N GLY A 43 8.68 -4.80 -2.34
CA GLY A 43 7.36 -4.74 -2.95
C GLY A 43 7.32 -5.44 -4.30
N THR A 44 6.29 -6.24 -4.53
CA THR A 44 6.05 -6.91 -5.81
C THR A 44 4.74 -6.40 -6.40
N TRP A 45 4.85 -5.86 -7.61
CA TRP A 45 3.72 -5.35 -8.38
C TRP A 45 3.18 -6.43 -9.30
N THR A 46 1.86 -6.56 -9.37
CA THR A 46 1.16 -7.28 -10.44
C THR A 46 0.24 -6.28 -11.13
N LEU A 47 0.50 -6.01 -12.41
CA LEU A 47 -0.26 -5.09 -13.25
C LEU A 47 -0.68 -5.82 -14.53
N GLU A 48 -1.75 -5.37 -15.16
CA GLU A 48 -2.03 -5.75 -16.55
C GLU A 48 -0.92 -5.21 -17.49
N GLU A 49 -0.51 -5.99 -18.50
CA GLU A 49 0.67 -5.69 -19.34
C GLU A 49 0.58 -4.35 -20.07
N THR A 50 -0.61 -3.96 -20.50
CA THR A 50 -0.86 -2.68 -21.21
C THR A 50 -0.64 -1.46 -20.33
N MET A 51 -0.39 -1.64 -19.03
CA MET A 51 -0.45 -0.61 -18.00
C MET A 51 0.88 -0.33 -17.31
N ILE A 52 1.90 -1.12 -17.61
CA ILE A 52 3.23 -0.96 -17.01
C ILE A 52 3.78 0.44 -17.30
N ASP A 53 3.58 0.97 -18.50
CA ASP A 53 4.17 2.25 -18.92
C ASP A 53 3.37 3.46 -18.38
N GLN A 54 2.03 3.43 -18.41
CA GLN A 54 1.21 4.48 -17.79
C GLN A 54 1.41 4.60 -16.27
N ALA A 55 1.53 3.46 -15.57
CA ALA A 55 1.81 3.46 -14.13
C ALA A 55 3.22 3.97 -13.80
N LYS A 56 4.19 3.80 -14.71
CA LYS A 56 5.56 4.32 -14.54
C LYS A 56 5.61 5.84 -14.73
N GLU A 57 4.93 6.37 -15.75
CA GLU A 57 5.01 7.79 -16.11
C GLU A 57 4.19 8.71 -15.20
N SER A 58 3.17 8.18 -14.51
CA SER A 58 2.23 8.96 -13.69
C SER A 58 2.71 9.29 -12.26
N GLY A 59 3.77 8.65 -11.78
CA GLY A 59 4.20 8.76 -10.38
C GLY A 59 3.32 8.02 -9.35
N PHE A 60 2.27 7.31 -9.80
CA PHE A 60 1.37 6.56 -8.91
C PHE A 60 2.12 5.56 -8.03
N LYS A 61 3.05 4.80 -8.60
CA LYS A 61 3.84 3.81 -7.85
C LYS A 61 4.64 4.43 -6.71
N LEU A 62 5.26 5.58 -6.97
CA LEU A 62 6.06 6.31 -5.99
C LEU A 62 5.18 6.79 -4.84
N HIS A 63 4.10 7.50 -5.14
CA HIS A 63 3.20 8.02 -4.09
C HIS A 63 2.51 6.90 -3.30
N LEU A 64 2.22 5.74 -3.91
CA LEU A 64 1.71 4.60 -3.16
C LEU A 64 2.75 4.05 -2.18
N ILE A 65 4.01 3.91 -2.60
CA ILE A 65 5.10 3.44 -1.72
C ILE A 65 5.31 4.42 -0.55
N GLU A 66 5.36 5.73 -0.83
CA GLU A 66 5.48 6.75 0.22
C GLU A 66 4.29 6.74 1.19
N LEU A 67 3.08 6.49 0.67
CA LEU A 67 1.90 6.36 1.51
C LEU A 67 1.97 5.12 2.41
N LEU A 68 2.46 3.98 1.88
CA LEU A 68 2.66 2.76 2.65
C LEU A 68 3.71 2.94 3.75
N ASP A 69 4.83 3.61 3.47
CA ASP A 69 5.83 3.95 4.48
C ASP A 69 5.22 4.74 5.65
N ASN A 70 4.35 5.70 5.33
CA ASN A 70 3.61 6.46 6.34
C ASN A 70 2.69 5.57 7.17
N PHE A 71 2.00 4.60 6.56
CA PHE A 71 1.13 3.68 7.28
C PHE A 71 1.90 2.74 8.21
N ILE A 72 2.98 2.13 7.70
CA ILE A 72 3.86 1.23 8.46
C ILE A 72 4.43 1.99 9.68
N SER A 73 4.93 3.21 9.45
CA SER A 73 5.44 4.09 10.50
C SER A 73 4.37 4.43 11.54
N TYR A 74 3.16 4.82 11.10
CA TYR A 74 2.06 5.20 11.98
C TYR A 74 1.56 4.04 12.84
N ARG A 75 1.35 2.86 12.24
CA ARG A 75 1.05 1.61 12.98
C ARG A 75 2.16 1.28 13.98
N GLY A 76 3.43 1.42 13.56
CA GLY A 76 4.60 1.25 14.43
C GLY A 76 4.58 2.13 15.67
N GLN A 77 4.29 3.43 15.50
CA GLN A 77 4.18 4.40 16.60
C GLN A 77 3.01 4.10 17.55
N CYS A 78 1.92 3.52 17.04
CA CYS A 78 0.73 3.18 17.83
C CYS A 78 0.78 1.76 18.42
N ASN A 79 1.82 0.96 18.11
CA ASN A 79 1.86 -0.48 18.38
C ASN A 79 0.67 -1.25 17.79
N GLU A 80 0.14 -0.80 16.65
CA GLU A 80 -0.94 -1.48 15.93
C GLU A 80 -0.37 -2.65 15.11
N LEU A 81 -1.04 -3.81 15.15
CA LEU A 81 -0.70 -5.00 14.38
C LEU A 81 -1.91 -5.41 13.51
N PRO A 82 -1.71 -6.00 12.32
CA PRO A 82 -0.42 -6.29 11.67
C PRO A 82 0.24 -5.01 11.13
N LYS A 83 1.56 -5.00 10.93
CA LYS A 83 2.24 -3.80 10.38
C LYS A 83 3.39 -4.08 9.42
N LYS A 84 3.80 -5.34 9.27
CA LYS A 84 4.95 -5.69 8.44
C LYS A 84 4.58 -6.01 7.01
N GLU A 85 3.41 -6.61 6.80
CA GLU A 85 3.05 -7.14 5.49
C GLU A 85 1.65 -6.72 5.09
N GLY A 86 1.44 -6.58 3.79
CA GLY A 86 0.12 -6.26 3.28
C GLY A 86 0.01 -6.37 1.78
N VAL A 87 -1.23 -6.30 1.32
CA VAL A 87 -1.59 -6.26 -0.09
C VAL A 87 -2.41 -5.01 -0.32
N VAL A 88 -1.95 -4.15 -1.22
CA VAL A 88 -2.77 -3.10 -1.80
C VAL A 88 -3.39 -3.64 -3.08
N ARG A 89 -4.71 -3.56 -3.19
CA ARG A 89 -5.45 -3.88 -4.41
C ARG A 89 -6.09 -2.60 -4.93
N PHE A 90 -6.01 -2.39 -6.24
CA PHE A 90 -6.71 -1.31 -6.91
C PHE A 90 -7.37 -1.82 -8.18
N GLY A 91 -8.46 -1.16 -8.55
CA GLY A 91 -9.35 -1.58 -9.61
C GLY A 91 -10.73 -0.97 -9.38
N ASP A 92 -11.51 -0.85 -10.46
CA ASP A 92 -12.89 -0.34 -10.40
C ASP A 92 -13.02 1.08 -9.78
N GLY A 93 -11.92 1.85 -9.76
CA GLY A 93 -11.87 3.22 -9.23
C GLY A 93 -11.48 3.30 -7.76
N GLU A 94 -11.16 2.17 -7.11
CA GLU A 94 -10.88 2.08 -5.69
C GLU A 94 -9.46 1.61 -5.41
N LEU A 95 -9.01 1.89 -4.18
CA LEU A 95 -7.72 1.44 -3.67
C LEU A 95 -7.90 1.01 -2.22
N ASN A 96 -7.61 -0.26 -1.96
CA ASN A 96 -7.87 -0.93 -0.70
C ASN A 96 -6.59 -1.60 -0.18
N ILE A 97 -6.40 -1.59 1.13
CA ILE A 97 -5.27 -2.25 1.80
C ILE A 97 -5.79 -3.38 2.69
N GLU A 98 -5.12 -4.53 2.59
CA GLU A 98 -5.28 -5.67 3.47
C GLU A 98 -3.95 -5.88 4.19
N TRP A 99 -3.94 -5.77 5.52
CA TRP A 99 -2.76 -6.07 6.33
C TRP A 99 -2.71 -7.57 6.63
N LEU A 100 -1.56 -8.19 6.39
CA LEU A 100 -1.35 -9.61 6.58
C LEU A 100 -0.60 -9.88 7.89
N PRO A 101 -0.84 -11.03 8.56
CA PRO A 101 0.01 -11.46 9.66
C PRO A 101 1.47 -11.64 9.20
N ASP A 102 2.41 -11.32 10.07
CA ASP A 102 3.85 -11.45 9.79
C ASP A 102 4.18 -12.90 9.36
N GLY A 103 4.93 -13.04 8.26
CA GLY A 103 5.29 -14.33 7.65
C GLY A 103 4.28 -14.89 6.64
N SER A 104 3.22 -14.15 6.29
CA SER A 104 2.15 -14.66 5.41
C SER A 104 2.37 -14.38 3.92
N SER A 105 3.22 -13.42 3.59
CA SER A 105 3.57 -13.09 2.21
C SER A 105 4.72 -13.97 1.71
N HIS A 106 4.79 -14.20 0.40
CA HIS A 106 5.93 -14.87 -0.23
C HIS A 106 7.22 -14.04 -0.21
N LEU A 107 7.17 -12.82 0.35
CA LEU A 107 8.30 -11.92 0.51
C LEU A 107 9.00 -12.10 1.88
N SER A 108 8.34 -12.77 2.83
CA SER A 108 8.91 -13.10 4.14
C SER A 108 10.01 -14.14 3.95
N LYS A 109 11.25 -13.78 4.29
CA LYS A 109 12.42 -14.68 4.31
C LYS A 109 12.88 -14.94 5.73
#